data_AF-A0A9E5QJI4-F1
#
_entry.id   AF-A0A9E5QJI4-F1
#
_cell.length_a   1.000
_cell.length_b   1.000
_cell.length_c   1.000
_cell.angle_alpha   90.00
_cell.angle_beta   90.00
_cell.angle_gamma   90.00
#
_symmetry.space_group_name_H-M   'P 1'
#
loop_
_entity.id
_entity.type
_entity.pdbx_description
1 polymer ?
#
loop_
_entity_poly.entity_id
_entity_poly.type
_entity_poly.pdbx_seq_one_letter_code
_entity_poly.pdbx_strand_id
1 'polypeptide(L)'
;MRGQAGLRAAAVPRGHRVRSRLPAPAARRLPWRVRDHGARRQGLRGEAVRLVAAALAAAALGASAATPDARLVEDGRRVYNFRCYYCHGYSGDAKTLAATMLPLRPRAFVEFTAEEMPPLRIERAVRHGLPGSAMKSFAGALTGREIAAVVAFVHDEFVVRRAPNTRYHTPENGWPDHQRYSAAFPFALGRIPLDAPEASLGEVERAGRRLYLGTCITCHDRAAVRDPGPAWERAASR
;
A
#
# COMPACT_ATOMS: atom_id res chain seq x y z
N MET A 1 40.34 35.78 -20.89
CA MET A 1 39.42 36.89 -20.55
C MET A 1 38.16 36.81 -21.42
N ARG A 2 37.07 36.20 -20.91
CA ARG A 2 35.70 36.36 -21.44
C ARG A 2 34.73 36.26 -20.26
N GLY A 3 33.90 37.29 -20.11
CA GLY A 3 33.16 37.61 -18.90
C GLY A 3 31.87 36.82 -18.70
N GLN A 4 31.55 36.57 -17.44
CA GLN A 4 30.29 36.01 -16.97
C GLN A 4 29.30 37.15 -16.71
N ALA A 5 28.15 37.13 -17.37
CA ALA A 5 27.04 38.05 -17.10
C ALA A 5 26.06 37.35 -16.14
N GLY A 6 26.04 37.82 -14.89
CA GLY A 6 25.13 37.35 -13.85
C GLY A 6 23.72 37.91 -14.02
N LEU A 7 22.72 37.02 -14.10
CA LEU A 7 21.30 37.36 -14.02
C LEU A 7 20.90 37.51 -12.55
N ARG A 8 20.51 38.73 -12.17
CA ARG A 8 19.99 39.05 -10.83
C ARG A 8 18.51 38.72 -10.76
N ALA A 9 18.11 37.90 -9.78
CA ALA A 9 16.72 37.61 -9.46
C ALA A 9 16.08 38.82 -8.74
N ALA A 10 14.95 39.31 -9.25
CA ALA A 10 14.15 40.35 -8.62
C ALA A 10 13.30 39.76 -7.49
N ALA A 11 13.36 40.37 -6.30
CA ALA A 11 12.60 39.97 -5.13
C ALA A 11 11.14 40.47 -5.19
N VAL A 12 10.20 39.59 -4.87
CA VAL A 12 8.75 39.87 -4.79
C VAL A 12 8.43 40.56 -3.45
N PRO A 13 7.72 41.71 -3.42
CA PRO A 13 7.38 42.39 -2.18
C PRO A 13 6.25 41.66 -1.42
N ARG A 14 6.43 41.51 -0.10
CA ARG A 14 5.48 40.90 0.83
C ARG A 14 4.32 41.87 1.12
N GLY A 15 3.09 41.46 0.79
CA GLY A 15 1.87 42.20 1.11
C GLY A 15 1.58 42.26 2.62
N HIS A 16 1.25 43.46 3.10
CA HIS A 16 0.85 43.75 4.47
C HIS A 16 -0.55 43.20 4.78
N ARG A 17 -0.69 42.41 5.86
CA ARG A 17 -2.00 42.01 6.40
C ARG A 17 -2.58 43.13 7.26
N VAL A 18 -3.65 43.76 6.78
CA VAL A 18 -4.49 44.67 7.58
C VAL A 18 -5.41 43.82 8.46
N ARG A 19 -5.26 43.92 9.79
CA ARG A 19 -6.22 43.35 10.76
C ARG A 19 -7.25 44.42 11.12
N SER A 20 -8.45 44.33 10.56
CA SER A 20 -9.60 45.13 11.01
C SER A 20 -10.16 44.55 12.31
N ARG A 21 -10.07 45.31 13.40
CA ARG A 21 -10.80 45.05 14.66
C ARG A 21 -12.14 45.75 14.59
N LEU A 22 -13.24 45.01 14.51
CA LEU A 22 -14.58 45.54 14.75
C LEU A 22 -14.92 45.39 16.25
N PRO A 23 -15.49 46.42 16.90
CA PRO A 23 -15.96 46.30 18.27
C PRO A 23 -17.32 45.58 18.34
N ALA A 24 -17.52 44.78 19.39
CA ALA A 24 -18.77 44.09 19.68
C ALA A 24 -19.84 45.07 20.22
N PRO A 25 -21.13 44.88 19.89
CA PRO A 25 -22.19 45.73 20.41
C PRO A 25 -22.55 45.39 21.86
N ALA A 26 -22.76 46.44 22.66
CA ALA A 26 -23.15 46.39 24.06
C ALA A 26 -24.59 45.88 24.23
N ALA A 27 -24.77 44.87 25.09
CA ALA A 27 -26.08 44.33 25.45
C ALA A 27 -26.78 45.23 26.48
N ARG A 28 -27.88 45.88 26.09
CA ARG A 28 -28.83 46.52 27.00
C ARG A 28 -29.71 45.45 27.65
N ARG A 29 -29.67 45.36 28.99
CA ARG A 29 -30.58 44.51 29.78
C ARG A 29 -31.82 45.31 30.16
N LEU A 30 -33.00 44.82 29.76
CA LEU A 30 -34.30 45.29 30.25
C LEU A 30 -34.73 44.41 31.45
N PRO A 31 -35.34 44.99 32.50
CA PRO A 31 -35.82 44.23 33.64
C PRO A 31 -37.29 43.87 33.43
N TRP A 32 -37.60 42.59 33.26
CA TRP A 32 -38.96 42.10 33.47
C TRP A 32 -38.91 40.96 34.48
N ARG A 33 -39.55 41.18 35.64
CA ARG A 33 -39.82 40.16 36.65
C ARG A 33 -40.87 39.21 36.08
N VAL A 34 -40.57 37.92 36.08
CA VAL A 34 -41.55 36.86 35.86
C VAL A 34 -42.01 36.36 37.21
N ARG A 35 -43.32 36.34 37.41
CA ARG A 35 -43.94 35.62 38.52
C ARG A 35 -43.83 34.12 38.22
N ASP A 36 -43.19 33.38 39.13
CA ASP A 36 -43.22 31.92 39.10
C ASP A 36 -44.61 31.41 39.49
N HIS A 37 -45.30 30.79 38.52
CA HIS A 37 -46.38 29.87 38.80
C HIS A 37 -45.83 28.45 38.75
N GLY A 38 -45.69 27.83 39.92
CA GLY A 38 -45.34 26.43 40.06
C GLY A 38 -46.38 25.53 39.38
N ALA A 39 -45.96 24.89 38.30
CA ALA A 39 -46.71 23.80 37.67
C ALA A 39 -45.86 22.52 37.75
N ARG A 40 -46.29 21.60 38.62
CA ARG A 40 -45.79 20.22 38.69
C ARG A 40 -45.92 19.58 37.31
N ARG A 41 -44.79 19.28 36.66
CA ARG A 41 -44.77 18.47 35.42
C ARG A 41 -44.49 17.02 35.79
N GLN A 42 -45.53 16.20 35.69
CA GLN A 42 -45.47 14.75 35.83
C GLN A 42 -44.82 14.13 34.57
N GLY A 43 -43.56 13.69 34.68
CA GLY A 43 -43.19 12.28 34.62
C GLY A 43 -43.24 11.43 33.33
N LEU A 44 -43.83 11.83 32.20
CA LEU A 44 -44.08 10.86 31.10
C LEU A 44 -43.30 11.06 29.78
N ARG A 45 -42.42 12.07 29.68
CA ARG A 45 -41.62 12.32 28.45
C ARG A 45 -40.17 11.82 28.53
N GLY A 46 -39.68 11.44 29.71
CA GLY A 46 -38.29 11.04 29.91
C GLY A 46 -37.99 9.60 29.47
N GLU A 47 -38.94 8.68 29.63
CA GLU A 47 -38.73 7.26 29.34
C GLU A 47 -38.76 6.95 27.84
N ALA A 48 -39.69 7.56 27.09
CA ALA A 48 -39.73 7.40 25.63
C ALA A 48 -38.46 7.92 24.94
N VAL A 49 -37.90 9.05 25.41
CA VAL A 49 -36.64 9.61 24.89
C VAL A 49 -35.44 8.72 25.26
N ARG A 50 -35.43 8.14 26.47
CA ARG A 50 -34.39 7.20 26.91
C ARG A 50 -34.42 5.88 26.15
N LEU A 51 -35.61 5.35 25.83
CA LEU A 51 -35.77 4.12 25.06
C LEU A 51 -35.35 4.30 23.59
N VAL A 52 -35.66 5.45 22.98
CA VAL A 52 -35.19 5.78 21.62
C VAL A 52 -33.67 5.99 21.58
N ALA A 53 -33.09 6.67 22.58
CA ALA A 53 -31.64 6.84 22.67
C ALA A 53 -30.90 5.51 22.92
N ALA A 54 -31.47 4.60 23.74
CA ALA A 54 -30.92 3.27 23.96
C ALA A 54 -31.03 2.38 22.70
N ALA A 55 -32.12 2.48 21.94
CA ALA A 55 -32.27 1.77 20.67
C ALA A 55 -31.29 2.25 19.59
N LEU A 56 -31.01 3.55 19.51
CA LEU A 56 -29.99 4.12 18.62
C LEU A 56 -28.56 3.76 19.05
N ALA A 57 -28.29 3.68 20.35
CA ALA A 57 -27.01 3.21 20.87
C ALA A 57 -26.79 1.71 20.60
N ALA A 58 -27.83 0.88 20.73
CA ALA A 58 -27.77 -0.55 20.42
C ALA A 58 -27.54 -0.83 18.93
N ALA A 59 -28.09 -0.01 18.03
CA ALA A 59 -27.84 -0.11 16.59
C ALA A 59 -26.40 0.27 16.19
N ALA A 60 -25.71 1.09 16.98
CA ALA A 60 -24.32 1.49 16.73
C ALA A 60 -23.28 0.45 17.20
N LEU A 61 -23.67 -0.48 18.09
CA LEU A 61 -22.80 -1.54 18.62
C LEU A 61 -22.69 -2.77 17.70
N GLY A 62 -23.47 -2.82 16.60
CA GLY A 62 -23.53 -3.96 15.67
C GLY A 62 -22.74 -3.79 14.38
N ALA A 63 -22.03 -2.68 14.18
CA ALA A 63 -21.12 -2.51 13.04
C ALA A 63 -19.83 -3.31 13.27
N SER A 64 -19.96 -4.64 13.32
CA SER A 64 -18.82 -5.52 13.08
C SER A 64 -18.25 -5.11 11.73
N ALA A 65 -16.96 -4.78 11.68
CA ALA A 65 -16.24 -4.61 10.42
C ALA A 65 -16.50 -5.89 9.61
N ALA A 66 -17.38 -5.80 8.61
CA ALA A 66 -17.79 -6.95 7.84
C ALA A 66 -16.54 -7.50 7.16
N THR A 67 -16.17 -8.74 7.49
CA THR A 67 -15.09 -9.42 6.80
C THR A 67 -15.44 -9.44 5.32
N PRO A 68 -14.55 -8.97 4.43
CA PRO A 68 -14.85 -8.92 3.01
C PRO A 68 -15.22 -10.32 2.50
N ASP A 69 -16.19 -10.37 1.58
CA ASP A 69 -16.64 -11.63 0.97
C ASP A 69 -15.43 -12.42 0.47
N ALA A 70 -15.20 -13.59 1.08
CA ALA A 70 -14.05 -14.45 0.78
C ALA A 70 -13.97 -14.80 -0.72
N ARG A 71 -15.11 -14.93 -1.40
CA ARG A 71 -15.15 -15.17 -2.83
C ARG A 71 -14.66 -13.96 -3.64
N LEU A 72 -15.02 -12.76 -3.22
CA LEU A 72 -14.57 -11.52 -3.86
C LEU A 72 -13.06 -11.31 -3.67
N VAL A 73 -12.53 -11.60 -2.48
CA VAL A 73 -11.08 -11.55 -2.20
C VAL A 73 -10.33 -12.53 -3.11
N GLU A 74 -10.87 -13.73 -3.30
CA GLU A 74 -10.23 -14.75 -4.15
C GLU A 74 -10.37 -14.46 -5.66
N ASP A 75 -11.50 -13.89 -6.11
CA ASP A 75 -11.60 -13.28 -7.45
C ASP A 75 -10.53 -12.20 -7.64
N GLY A 76 -10.31 -11.38 -6.61
CA GLY A 76 -9.29 -10.33 -6.60
C GLY A 76 -7.87 -10.87 -6.66
N ARG A 77 -7.59 -11.99 -5.97
CA ARG A 77 -6.30 -12.70 -6.04
C ARG A 77 -5.99 -13.13 -7.47
N ARG A 78 -6.97 -13.67 -8.20
CA ARG A 78 -6.79 -14.04 -9.63
C ARG A 78 -6.46 -12.84 -10.49
N VAL A 79 -7.20 -11.73 -10.35
CA VAL A 79 -6.92 -10.49 -11.10
C VAL A 79 -5.52 -9.97 -10.77
N TYR A 80 -5.15 -9.94 -9.49
CA TYR A 80 -3.84 -9.48 -9.03
C TYR A 80 -2.70 -10.31 -9.61
N ASN A 81 -2.81 -11.64 -9.52
CA ASN A 81 -1.82 -12.59 -10.02
C ASN A 81 -1.69 -12.53 -11.55
N PHE A 82 -2.73 -12.08 -12.25
CA PHE A 82 -2.67 -11.94 -13.71
C PHE A 82 -2.18 -10.56 -14.17
N ARG A 83 -2.46 -9.50 -13.42
CA ARG A 83 -2.26 -8.10 -13.89
C ARG A 83 -1.28 -7.28 -13.08
N CYS A 84 -1.13 -7.56 -11.79
CA CYS A 84 -0.49 -6.64 -10.83
C CYS A 84 0.84 -7.17 -10.28
N TYR A 85 0.97 -8.49 -10.12
CA TYR A 85 2.11 -9.12 -9.45
C TYR A 85 3.45 -8.78 -10.08
N TYR A 86 3.52 -8.59 -11.41
CA TYR A 86 4.78 -8.37 -12.11
C TYR A 86 5.52 -7.13 -11.58
N CYS A 87 4.78 -6.08 -11.21
CA CYS A 87 5.33 -4.88 -10.61
C CYS A 87 5.28 -4.95 -9.07
N HIS A 88 4.18 -5.43 -8.49
CA HIS A 88 3.92 -5.33 -7.04
C HIS A 88 4.36 -6.55 -6.22
N GLY A 89 4.80 -7.63 -6.87
CA GLY A 89 5.21 -8.89 -6.25
C GLY A 89 4.04 -9.75 -5.77
N TYR A 90 4.19 -11.08 -5.74
CA TYR A 90 3.15 -11.96 -5.18
C TYR A 90 2.85 -11.66 -3.71
N SER A 91 3.85 -11.20 -2.96
CA SER A 91 3.73 -10.81 -1.56
C SER A 91 3.37 -9.33 -1.35
N GLY A 92 3.10 -8.57 -2.42
CA GLY A 92 2.67 -7.18 -2.32
C GLY A 92 3.73 -6.23 -1.76
N ASP A 93 4.99 -6.66 -1.71
CA ASP A 93 6.13 -5.94 -1.16
C ASP A 93 6.92 -5.15 -2.21
N ALA A 94 6.48 -5.20 -3.48
CA ALA A 94 7.12 -4.58 -4.63
C ALA A 94 8.59 -4.99 -4.84
N LYS A 95 9.03 -6.14 -4.31
CA LYS A 95 10.39 -6.67 -4.52
C LYS A 95 10.48 -7.49 -5.81
N THR A 96 10.26 -6.81 -6.94
CA THR A 96 10.34 -7.41 -8.28
C THR A 96 11.48 -6.79 -9.08
N LEU A 97 12.01 -7.52 -10.09
CA LEU A 97 12.94 -6.93 -11.05
C LEU A 97 12.32 -5.69 -11.71
N ALA A 98 11.07 -5.79 -12.16
CA ALA A 98 10.35 -4.70 -12.79
C ALA A 98 10.32 -3.44 -11.93
N ALA A 99 10.05 -3.56 -10.62
CA ALA A 99 10.04 -2.44 -9.69
C ALA A 99 11.38 -1.68 -9.65
N THR A 100 12.51 -2.37 -9.81
CA THR A 100 13.84 -1.73 -9.79
C THR A 100 14.17 -0.95 -11.05
N MET A 101 13.50 -1.27 -12.16
CA MET A 101 13.72 -0.64 -13.47
C MET A 101 12.82 0.58 -13.70
N LEU A 102 11.92 0.89 -12.76
CA LEU A 102 10.98 2.00 -12.87
C LEU A 102 11.52 3.24 -12.15
N PRO A 103 11.44 4.45 -12.77
CA PRO A 103 11.84 5.70 -12.11
C PRO A 103 11.09 5.96 -10.81
N LEU A 104 9.81 5.57 -10.77
CA LEU A 104 9.00 5.56 -9.56
C LEU A 104 8.68 4.11 -9.19
N ARG A 105 9.20 3.65 -8.06
CA ARG A 105 8.94 2.29 -7.58
C ARG A 105 7.46 2.08 -7.26
N PRO A 106 6.90 0.90 -7.60
CA PRO A 106 5.59 0.48 -7.13
C PRO A 106 5.53 0.51 -5.59
N ARG A 107 4.35 0.76 -5.04
CA ARG A 107 4.14 0.74 -3.58
C ARG A 107 4.25 -0.69 -3.05
N ALA A 108 4.99 -0.85 -1.96
CA ALA A 108 4.96 -2.04 -1.11
C ALA A 108 3.75 -1.94 -0.17
N PHE A 109 2.65 -2.60 -0.51
CA PHE A 109 1.37 -2.51 0.22
C PHE A 109 1.50 -2.89 1.69
N VAL A 110 2.38 -3.84 1.99
CA VAL A 110 2.66 -4.34 3.35
C VAL A 110 3.27 -3.28 4.29
N GLU A 111 3.75 -2.16 3.77
CA GLU A 111 4.31 -1.05 4.55
C GLU A 111 3.26 -0.03 5.00
N PHE A 112 2.02 -0.12 4.50
CA PHE A 112 0.97 0.84 4.81
C PHE A 112 0.03 0.31 5.91
N THR A 113 -0.58 1.24 6.63
CA THR A 113 -1.74 0.99 7.49
C THR A 113 -3.05 1.09 6.67
N ALA A 114 -4.16 0.62 7.24
CA ALA A 114 -5.47 0.72 6.60
C ALA A 114 -5.91 2.19 6.41
N GLU A 115 -5.50 3.06 7.33
CA GLU A 115 -5.76 4.50 7.27
C GLU A 115 -4.95 5.18 6.16
N GLU A 116 -3.70 4.77 5.96
CA GLU A 116 -2.84 5.32 4.90
C GLU A 116 -3.21 4.78 3.52
N MET A 117 -3.71 3.55 3.44
CA MET A 117 -4.10 2.89 2.19
C MET A 117 -5.55 2.40 2.22
N PRO A 118 -6.54 3.29 2.32
CA PRO A 118 -7.95 2.90 2.34
C PRO A 118 -8.38 2.34 0.97
N PRO A 119 -9.45 1.52 0.90
CA PRO A 119 -9.90 0.89 -0.36
C PRO A 119 -10.12 1.89 -1.49
N LEU A 120 -10.71 3.06 -1.20
CA LEU A 120 -10.93 4.12 -2.20
C LEU A 120 -9.64 4.65 -2.82
N ARG A 121 -8.53 4.67 -2.07
CA ARG A 121 -7.22 5.08 -2.59
C ARG A 121 -6.70 4.04 -3.59
N ILE A 122 -6.84 2.76 -3.26
CA ILE A 122 -6.45 1.64 -4.14
C ILE A 122 -7.32 1.65 -5.39
N GLU A 123 -8.65 1.78 -5.24
CA GLU A 123 -9.59 1.83 -6.36
C GLU A 123 -9.25 2.94 -7.33
N ARG A 124 -9.03 4.17 -6.83
CA ARG A 124 -8.67 5.30 -7.69
C ARG A 124 -7.38 5.05 -8.47
N ALA A 125 -6.38 4.44 -7.82
CA ALA A 125 -5.11 4.10 -8.48
C ALA A 125 -5.28 3.00 -9.54
N VAL A 126 -6.09 1.97 -9.28
CA VAL A 126 -6.37 0.91 -10.25
C VAL A 126 -7.18 1.47 -11.43
N ARG A 127 -8.24 2.22 -11.13
CA ARG A 127 -9.19 2.72 -12.13
C ARG A 127 -8.59 3.80 -13.02
N HIS A 128 -7.75 4.69 -12.48
CA HIS A 128 -7.24 5.86 -13.22
C HIS A 128 -5.73 5.83 -13.46
N GLY A 129 -5.03 4.86 -12.89
CA GLY A 129 -3.57 4.87 -12.85
C GLY A 129 -3.02 5.94 -11.92
N LEU A 130 -1.72 6.16 -12.01
CA LEU A 130 -1.02 7.23 -11.31
C LEU A 130 -0.19 8.04 -12.33
N PRO A 131 -0.58 9.29 -12.65
CA PRO A 131 0.16 10.15 -13.58
C PRO A 131 1.63 10.28 -13.22
N GLY A 132 2.51 10.28 -14.23
CA GLY A 132 3.97 10.34 -14.03
C GLY A 132 4.59 9.02 -13.55
N SER A 133 3.83 7.91 -13.52
CA SER A 133 4.33 6.58 -13.17
C SER A 133 4.01 5.53 -14.23
N ALA A 134 4.56 4.32 -14.07
CA ALA A 134 4.22 3.17 -14.90
C ALA A 134 2.85 2.53 -14.54
N MET A 135 2.22 2.93 -13.44
CA MET A 135 0.89 2.44 -13.06
C MET A 135 -0.15 3.06 -13.98
N LYS A 136 -0.52 2.33 -15.05
CA LYS A 136 -1.53 2.75 -16.01
C LYS A 136 -2.94 2.58 -15.46
N SER A 137 -3.88 3.26 -16.10
CA SER A 137 -5.31 3.04 -15.90
C SER A 137 -5.69 1.62 -16.33
N PHE A 138 -6.47 0.93 -15.50
CA PHE A 138 -7.13 -0.33 -15.86
C PHE A 138 -8.61 -0.14 -16.25
N ALA A 139 -9.11 1.09 -16.28
CA ALA A 139 -10.44 1.35 -16.84
C ALA A 139 -10.49 0.86 -18.31
N GLY A 140 -11.51 0.05 -18.62
CA GLY A 140 -11.68 -0.58 -19.94
C GLY A 140 -10.91 -1.90 -20.11
N ALA A 141 -9.89 -2.17 -19.29
CA ALA A 141 -9.21 -3.47 -19.26
C ALA A 141 -9.78 -4.42 -18.19
N LEU A 142 -10.37 -3.85 -17.14
CA LEU A 142 -11.08 -4.56 -16.07
C LEU A 142 -12.50 -4.02 -15.93
N THR A 143 -13.44 -4.93 -15.67
CA THR A 143 -14.82 -4.59 -15.28
C THR A 143 -14.85 -3.92 -13.90
N GLY A 144 -15.95 -3.22 -13.59
CA GLY A 144 -16.13 -2.62 -12.26
C GLY A 144 -16.06 -3.64 -11.14
N ARG A 145 -16.54 -4.88 -11.38
CA ARG A 145 -16.46 -5.99 -10.41
C ARG A 145 -15.02 -6.48 -10.22
N GLU A 146 -14.24 -6.63 -11.28
CA GLU A 146 -12.82 -7.02 -11.18
C GLU A 146 -11.99 -5.96 -10.46
N ILE A 147 -12.27 -4.68 -10.71
CA ILE A 147 -11.64 -3.57 -9.97
C ILE A 147 -12.00 -3.67 -8.48
N ALA A 148 -13.27 -3.84 -8.14
CA ALA A 148 -13.70 -4.00 -6.75
C ALA A 148 -13.06 -5.24 -6.09
N ALA A 149 -12.94 -6.35 -6.82
CA ALA A 149 -12.32 -7.57 -6.35
C ALA A 149 -10.84 -7.39 -6.04
N VAL A 150 -10.06 -6.82 -6.97
CA VAL A 150 -8.61 -6.59 -6.73
C VAL A 150 -8.37 -5.56 -5.62
N VAL A 151 -9.25 -4.57 -5.46
CA VAL A 151 -9.19 -3.61 -4.35
C VAL A 151 -9.44 -4.31 -3.01
N ALA A 152 -10.48 -5.13 -2.93
CA ALA A 152 -10.80 -5.91 -1.73
C ALA A 152 -9.63 -6.83 -1.36
N PHE A 153 -9.06 -7.51 -2.35
CA PHE A 153 -7.89 -8.35 -2.18
C PHE A 153 -6.67 -7.60 -1.67
N VAL A 154 -6.24 -6.54 -2.36
CA VAL A 154 -5.03 -5.78 -1.99
C VAL A 154 -5.17 -5.20 -0.59
N HIS A 155 -6.33 -4.63 -0.28
CA HIS A 155 -6.61 -4.05 1.02
C HIS A 155 -6.61 -5.11 2.12
N ASP A 156 -7.39 -6.17 1.96
CA ASP A 156 -7.55 -7.19 2.99
C ASP A 156 -6.28 -8.03 3.19
N GLU A 157 -5.72 -8.56 2.11
CA GLU A 157 -4.57 -9.48 2.16
C GLU A 157 -3.29 -8.75 2.59
N PHE A 158 -2.95 -7.64 1.94
CA PHE A 158 -1.65 -6.99 2.15
C PHE A 158 -1.66 -5.90 3.20
N VAL A 159 -2.71 -5.07 3.24
CA VAL A 159 -2.74 -3.89 4.11
C VAL A 159 -3.25 -4.26 5.51
N VAL A 160 -4.40 -4.95 5.58
CA VAL A 160 -5.05 -5.31 6.85
C VAL A 160 -4.41 -6.54 7.48
N ARG A 161 -4.44 -7.69 6.79
CA ARG A 161 -3.93 -8.95 7.34
C ARG A 161 -2.41 -9.07 7.28
N ARG A 162 -1.76 -8.28 6.42
CA ARG A 162 -0.33 -8.40 6.10
C ARG A 162 0.07 -9.86 5.86
N ALA A 163 -0.83 -10.58 5.19
CA ALA A 163 -0.68 -11.99 4.96
C ALA A 163 0.59 -12.21 4.12
N PRO A 164 1.42 -13.21 4.45
CA PRO A 164 2.48 -13.64 3.57
C PRO A 164 1.83 -14.26 2.33
N ASN A 165 1.49 -13.41 1.36
CA ASN A 165 0.69 -13.80 0.22
C ASN A 165 1.53 -14.61 -0.77
N THR A 166 0.90 -15.72 -1.17
CA THR A 166 1.21 -16.69 -2.23
C THR A 166 2.69 -17.05 -2.35
N ARG A 167 3.02 -18.19 -1.76
CA ARG A 167 4.14 -19.01 -2.22
C ARG A 167 3.86 -19.36 -3.69
N TYR A 168 4.68 -18.88 -4.61
CA TYR A 168 4.60 -19.32 -6.00
C TYR A 168 4.90 -20.82 -6.12
N HIS A 169 5.82 -21.31 -5.29
CA HIS A 169 6.20 -22.71 -5.20
C HIS A 169 5.21 -23.52 -4.35
N THR A 170 4.04 -23.83 -4.91
CA THR A 170 3.07 -24.77 -4.34
C THR A 170 2.85 -25.95 -5.27
N PRO A 171 2.34 -27.10 -4.77
CA PRO A 171 1.95 -28.22 -5.62
C PRO A 171 0.95 -27.79 -6.70
N GLU A 172 0.00 -26.92 -6.37
CA GLU A 172 -1.04 -26.42 -7.30
C GLU A 172 -0.44 -25.58 -8.42
N ASN A 173 0.67 -24.90 -8.18
CA ASN A 173 1.43 -24.13 -9.17
C ASN A 173 2.51 -24.97 -9.89
N GLY A 174 2.43 -26.30 -9.81
CA GLY A 174 3.36 -27.21 -10.51
C GLY A 174 4.70 -27.41 -9.80
N TRP A 175 4.79 -27.06 -8.51
CA TRP A 175 5.99 -27.23 -7.69
C TRP A 175 5.77 -28.23 -6.53
N PRO A 176 5.47 -29.51 -6.83
CA PRO A 176 5.42 -30.53 -5.79
C PRO A 176 6.83 -30.72 -5.20
N ASP A 177 6.90 -30.89 -3.87
CA ASP A 177 8.15 -31.17 -3.15
C ASP A 177 9.28 -30.15 -3.43
N HIS A 178 8.96 -28.86 -3.50
CA HIS A 178 9.96 -27.81 -3.74
C HIS A 178 11.08 -27.78 -2.67
N GLN A 179 10.81 -28.31 -1.47
CA GLN A 179 11.74 -28.43 -0.35
C GLN A 179 12.98 -29.28 -0.68
N ARG A 180 12.89 -30.19 -1.66
CA ARG A 180 14.05 -30.95 -2.17
C ARG A 180 15.19 -30.05 -2.67
N TYR A 181 14.88 -28.80 -3.04
CA TYR A 181 15.85 -27.81 -3.50
C TYR A 181 16.40 -26.91 -2.38
N SER A 182 16.20 -27.30 -1.10
CA SER A 182 16.55 -26.49 0.07
C SER A 182 18.00 -26.00 0.10
N ALA A 183 18.95 -26.75 -0.48
CA ALA A 183 20.34 -26.33 -0.61
C ALA A 183 20.50 -25.00 -1.38
N ALA A 184 19.61 -24.69 -2.33
CA ALA A 184 19.63 -23.44 -3.11
C ALA A 184 18.91 -22.27 -2.41
N PHE A 185 18.12 -22.53 -1.36
CA PHE A 185 17.30 -21.50 -0.72
C PHE A 185 18.09 -20.33 -0.14
N PRO A 186 19.29 -20.51 0.46
CA PRO A 186 20.08 -19.39 0.93
C PRO A 186 20.40 -18.37 -0.18
N PHE A 187 20.62 -18.81 -1.42
CA PHE A 187 20.84 -17.91 -2.56
C PHE A 187 19.54 -17.28 -3.05
N ALA A 188 18.46 -18.07 -3.20
CA ALA A 188 17.15 -17.56 -3.64
C ALA A 188 16.52 -16.56 -2.67
N LEU A 189 16.80 -16.70 -1.37
CA LEU A 189 16.36 -15.81 -0.30
C LEU A 189 17.35 -14.67 -0.02
N GLY A 190 18.49 -14.62 -0.74
CA GLY A 190 19.52 -13.59 -0.57
C GLY A 190 20.29 -13.64 0.77
N ARG A 191 20.26 -14.77 1.48
CA ARG A 191 21.02 -14.99 2.72
C ARG A 191 22.51 -15.19 2.46
N ILE A 192 22.84 -15.80 1.32
CA ILE A 192 24.21 -15.91 0.81
C ILE A 192 24.28 -15.15 -0.51
N PRO A 193 25.21 -14.17 -0.65
CA PRO A 193 25.41 -13.50 -1.92
C PRO A 193 25.82 -14.48 -3.01
N LEU A 194 25.25 -14.34 -4.21
CA LEU A 194 25.56 -15.18 -5.36
C LEU A 194 27.02 -15.01 -5.81
N ASP A 195 27.66 -13.88 -5.49
CA ASP A 195 29.08 -13.57 -5.70
C ASP A 195 29.95 -13.84 -4.45
N ALA A 196 29.48 -14.66 -3.51
CA ALA A 196 30.32 -15.18 -2.43
C ALA A 196 31.61 -15.83 -2.97
N PRO A 197 32.80 -15.49 -2.44
CA PRO A 197 34.03 -16.19 -2.78
C PRO A 197 33.87 -17.69 -2.57
N GLU A 198 34.31 -18.49 -3.54
CA GLU A 198 34.17 -19.95 -3.48
C GLU A 198 34.83 -20.55 -2.24
N ALA A 199 35.94 -19.94 -1.80
CA ALA A 199 36.67 -20.32 -0.59
C ALA A 199 35.89 -20.08 0.71
N SER A 200 34.89 -19.19 0.71
CA SER A 200 34.02 -18.95 1.87
C SER A 200 32.80 -19.89 1.95
N LEU A 201 32.58 -20.71 0.91
CA LEU A 201 31.41 -21.58 0.83
C LEU A 201 31.74 -23.01 1.26
N GLY A 202 30.88 -23.60 2.08
CA GLY A 202 30.89 -25.03 2.37
C GLY A 202 30.48 -25.88 1.16
N GLU A 203 30.67 -27.20 1.25
CA GLU A 203 30.33 -28.12 0.16
C GLU A 203 28.84 -28.06 -0.24
N VAL A 204 27.94 -28.04 0.75
CA VAL A 204 26.49 -27.93 0.53
C VAL A 204 26.12 -26.59 -0.12
N GLU A 205 26.76 -25.50 0.27
CA GLU A 205 26.50 -24.17 -0.29
C GLU A 205 27.00 -24.08 -1.74
N ARG A 206 28.16 -24.67 -2.05
CA ARG A 206 28.64 -24.78 -3.44
C ARG A 206 27.68 -25.58 -4.31
N ALA A 207 27.15 -26.70 -3.81
CA ALA A 207 26.12 -27.48 -4.50
C ALA A 207 24.82 -26.69 -4.68
N GLY A 208 24.39 -25.98 -3.63
CA GLY A 208 23.24 -25.07 -3.66
C GLY A 208 23.38 -23.95 -4.67
N ARG A 209 24.57 -23.34 -4.79
CA ARG A 209 24.87 -22.30 -5.78
C ARG A 209 24.75 -22.83 -7.21
N ARG A 210 25.30 -24.02 -7.48
CA ARG A 210 25.17 -24.67 -8.80
C ARG A 210 23.71 -24.96 -9.15
N LEU A 211 22.95 -25.49 -8.20
CA LEU A 211 21.52 -25.74 -8.37
C LEU A 211 20.75 -24.44 -8.66
N TYR A 212 21.02 -23.38 -7.89
CA TYR A 212 20.41 -22.07 -8.07
C TYR A 212 20.69 -21.51 -9.47
N LEU A 213 21.96 -21.52 -9.90
CA LEU A 213 22.38 -21.01 -11.22
C LEU A 213 21.80 -21.83 -12.38
N GLY A 214 21.63 -23.15 -12.20
CA GLY A 214 21.10 -24.01 -13.26
C GLY A 214 19.58 -23.99 -13.40
N THR A 215 18.84 -23.65 -12.33
CA THR A 215 17.37 -23.85 -12.29
C THR A 215 16.60 -22.62 -11.80
N CYS A 216 17.07 -21.96 -10.76
CA CYS A 216 16.28 -20.95 -10.04
C CYS A 216 16.47 -19.54 -10.59
N ILE A 217 17.63 -19.24 -11.16
CA ILE A 217 18.04 -17.89 -11.55
C ILE A 217 17.11 -17.25 -12.59
N THR A 218 16.35 -18.00 -13.37
CA THR A 218 15.42 -17.44 -14.37
C THR A 218 14.24 -16.69 -13.75
N CYS A 219 13.79 -17.09 -12.56
CA CYS A 219 12.73 -16.41 -11.82
C CYS A 219 13.28 -15.59 -10.64
N HIS A 220 14.41 -16.00 -10.09
CA HIS A 220 15.10 -15.31 -8.99
C HIS A 220 16.27 -14.46 -9.48
N ASP A 221 16.21 -13.92 -10.69
CA ASP A 221 17.31 -13.30 -11.47
C ASP A 221 18.12 -12.17 -10.80
N ARG A 222 17.63 -11.61 -9.69
CA ARG A 222 18.39 -10.70 -8.82
C ARG A 222 18.68 -11.31 -7.44
N ALA A 223 19.38 -12.44 -7.38
CA ALA A 223 19.96 -12.86 -6.10
C ALA A 223 20.79 -11.74 -5.49
N ALA A 224 20.89 -11.75 -4.15
CA ALA A 224 21.77 -10.83 -3.45
C ALA A 224 23.20 -10.98 -3.99
N VAL A 225 23.86 -9.86 -4.26
CA VAL A 225 25.26 -9.78 -4.70
C VAL A 225 25.90 -8.62 -3.94
N ARG A 226 27.20 -8.73 -3.63
CA ARG A 226 27.94 -7.64 -2.99
C ARG A 226 28.29 -6.56 -4.01
N ASP A 227 28.67 -6.97 -5.21
CA ASP A 227 28.91 -6.08 -6.34
C ASP A 227 28.04 -6.50 -7.54
N PRO A 228 26.94 -5.78 -7.83
CA PRO A 228 26.10 -6.09 -8.99
C PRO A 228 26.75 -5.73 -10.33
N GLY A 229 27.88 -5.01 -10.30
CA GLY A 229 28.51 -4.48 -11.49
C GLY A 229 27.62 -3.49 -12.26
N PRO A 230 28.07 -3.06 -13.44
CA PRO A 230 27.28 -2.22 -14.33
C PRO A 230 26.07 -2.99 -14.88
N ALA A 231 24.89 -2.35 -14.91
CA ALA A 231 23.63 -2.97 -15.33
C ALA A 231 23.65 -3.52 -16.78
N TRP A 232 24.48 -2.91 -17.62
CA TRP A 232 24.81 -3.39 -18.95
C TRP A 232 26.06 -2.65 -19.42
N GLU A 233 27.18 -3.34 -19.53
CA GLU A 233 28.35 -2.84 -20.23
C GLU A 233 28.43 -3.52 -21.59
N ARG A 234 28.42 -2.74 -22.68
CA ARG A 234 28.92 -3.22 -23.97
C ARG A 234 30.45 -3.26 -23.92
N ALA A 235 31.04 -4.07 -23.06
CA ALA A 235 32.49 -4.15 -22.98
C ALA A 235 32.96 -5.45 -23.63
N ALA A 236 33.32 -5.35 -24.91
CA ALA A 236 34.58 -5.91 -25.33
C ALA A 236 35.47 -4.72 -25.73
N SER A 237 35.79 -3.85 -24.75
CA SER A 237 36.95 -2.98 -24.88
C SER A 237 38.17 -3.91 -24.78
N ARG A 238 38.70 -4.28 -25.95
CA ARG A 238 39.99 -4.95 -26.07
C ARG A 238 41.11 -4.03 -25.65
#